data_AF-A0A9R0T893-F1
#
_entry.id   AF-A0A9R0T893-F1
#
_cell.length_a   1.000
_cell.length_b   1.000
_cell.length_c   1.000
_cell.angle_alpha   90.00
_cell.angle_beta   90.00
_cell.angle_gamma   90.00
#
_symmetry.space_group_name_H-M   'P 1'
#
loop_
_entity.id
_entity.type
_entity.pdbx_description
1 polymer ?
#
loop_
_entity_poly.entity_id
_entity_poly.type
_entity_poly.pdbx_seq_one_letter_code
_entity_poly.pdbx_strand_id
1 'polypeptide(L)'
;MGSVGDLANYAQLTGLDAVRLIGLIVKAAATARMHKSNCRRFAQHLKLIGGLLEQLRVSELKKYPETREPLEQLEDALRRGYLLVNSCQDRSYLYLLAMGWNIVYRFRTAQTEIDNYLRLVPLITLVDNARVRVGAN
;
A
#
# COMPACT_ATOMS: atom_id res chain seq x y z
N MET A 1 1.83 -3.26 -16.91
CA MET A 1 3.12 -3.19 -17.64
C MET A 1 4.06 -2.35 -16.80
N GLY A 2 5.01 -3.00 -16.10
CA GLY A 2 6.02 -2.29 -15.32
C GLY A 2 7.04 -1.65 -16.26
N SER A 3 7.44 -0.41 -16.01
CA SER A 3 8.50 0.25 -16.76
C SER A 3 9.84 -0.46 -16.47
N VAL A 4 10.76 -0.51 -17.43
CA VAL A 4 12.12 -1.06 -17.23
C VAL A 4 12.83 -0.37 -16.04
N GLY A 5 12.52 0.91 -15.80
CA GLY A 5 12.99 1.66 -14.63
C GLY A 5 12.42 1.15 -13.31
N ASP A 6 11.16 0.69 -13.27
CA ASP A 6 10.54 0.12 -12.07
C ASP A 6 11.15 -1.26 -11.73
N LEU A 7 11.49 -2.05 -12.76
CA LEU A 7 12.12 -3.36 -12.61
C LEU A 7 13.57 -3.26 -12.12
N ALA A 8 14.35 -2.29 -12.64
CA ALA A 8 15.71 -2.03 -12.16
C ALA A 8 15.71 -1.58 -10.68
N ASN A 9 14.76 -0.72 -10.31
CA ASN A 9 14.59 -0.28 -8.93
C ASN A 9 14.15 -1.46 -8.04
N TYR A 10 13.29 -2.36 -8.53
CA TYR A 10 12.88 -3.56 -7.78
C TYR A 10 14.05 -4.52 -7.51
N ALA A 11 14.87 -4.78 -8.54
CA ALA A 11 16.03 -5.65 -8.44
C ALA A 11 17.04 -5.15 -7.39
N GLN A 12 17.26 -3.84 -7.32
CA GLN A 12 18.13 -3.21 -6.30
C GLN A 12 17.61 -3.33 -4.87
N LEU A 13 16.31 -3.60 -4.69
CA LEU A 13 15.69 -3.77 -3.37
C LEU A 13 15.67 -5.23 -2.93
N THR A 14 16.04 -6.16 -3.80
CA THR A 14 16.12 -7.59 -3.45
C THR A 14 17.21 -7.83 -2.42
N GLY A 15 16.91 -8.63 -1.39
CA GLY A 15 17.83 -8.92 -0.28
C GLY A 15 17.85 -7.88 0.85
N LEU A 16 17.12 -6.76 0.73
CA LEU A 16 16.94 -5.83 1.85
C LEU A 16 15.92 -6.38 2.86
N ASP A 17 16.23 -6.19 4.15
CA ASP A 17 15.30 -6.47 5.24
C ASP A 17 14.15 -5.45 5.30
N ALA A 18 13.06 -5.83 5.96
CA ALA A 18 11.86 -5.02 6.11
C ALA A 18 12.13 -3.63 6.71
N VAL A 19 13.03 -3.52 7.69
CA VAL A 19 13.33 -2.25 8.38
C VAL A 19 14.04 -1.29 7.43
N ARG A 20 15.02 -1.77 6.66
CA ARG A 20 15.71 -0.99 5.63
C ARG A 20 14.75 -0.54 4.53
N LEU A 21 13.86 -1.43 4.07
CA LEU A 21 12.84 -1.09 3.08
C LEU A 21 11.91 0.02 3.58
N ILE A 22 11.46 -0.05 4.84
CA ILE A 22 10.67 1.01 5.48
C ILE A 22 11.43 2.34 5.50
N GLY A 23 12.72 2.33 5.85
CA GLY A 23 13.57 3.51 5.81
C GLY A 23 13.64 4.17 4.43
N LEU A 24 13.77 3.34 3.38
CA LEU A 24 13.76 3.83 1.99
C LEU A 24 12.40 4.42 1.59
N ILE A 25 11.29 3.81 1.99
CA ILE A 25 9.94 4.32 1.72
C ILE A 25 9.73 5.67 2.39
N VAL A 26 10.16 5.81 3.65
CA VAL A 26 10.08 7.07 4.39
C VAL A 26 10.88 8.17 3.68
N LYS A 27 12.10 7.86 3.26
CA LYS A 27 12.94 8.79 2.50
C LYS A 27 12.28 9.18 1.18
N ALA A 28 11.69 8.21 0.48
CA ALA A 28 11.02 8.43 -0.79
C ALA A 28 9.73 9.26 -0.66
N ALA A 29 9.00 9.10 0.45
CA ALA A 29 7.80 9.88 0.73
C ALA A 29 8.11 11.34 1.06
N ALA A 30 9.27 11.62 1.64
CA ALA A 30 9.71 12.98 1.94
C ALA A 30 10.00 13.81 0.68
N THR A 31 10.42 13.16 -0.40
CA THR A 31 10.73 13.80 -1.69
C THR A 31 9.57 13.75 -2.69
N ALA A 32 8.40 13.21 -2.29
CA ALA A 32 7.22 13.13 -3.15
C ALA A 32 6.73 14.51 -3.59
N ARG A 33 6.53 14.68 -4.91
CA ARG A 33 6.02 15.90 -5.53
C ARG A 33 4.50 15.85 -5.71
N MET A 34 3.94 14.65 -5.87
CA MET A 34 2.50 14.39 -5.98
C MET A 34 1.98 13.57 -4.80
N HIS A 35 0.65 13.62 -4.57
CA HIS A 35 -0.04 12.84 -3.53
C HIS A 35 0.64 12.90 -2.13
N LYS A 36 1.20 14.06 -1.78
CA LYS A 36 2.05 14.27 -0.59
C LYS A 36 1.40 13.78 0.71
N SER A 37 0.11 14.06 0.90
CA SER A 37 -0.63 13.60 2.09
C SER A 37 -0.66 12.07 2.19
N ASN A 38 -0.97 11.40 1.08
CA ASN A 38 -1.03 9.93 1.02
C ASN A 38 0.35 9.31 1.24
N CYS A 39 1.40 9.82 0.59
CA CYS A 39 2.77 9.34 0.79
C CYS A 39 3.22 9.51 2.25
N ARG A 40 2.93 10.67 2.86
CA ARG A 40 3.27 10.93 4.27
C ARG A 40 2.53 10.01 5.22
N ARG A 41 1.21 9.84 5.05
CA ARG A 41 0.41 8.97 5.91
C ARG A 41 0.84 7.52 5.80
N PHE A 42 1.12 7.05 4.58
CA PHE A 42 1.67 5.72 4.34
C PHE A 42 3.02 5.52 5.03
N ALA A 43 3.95 6.46 4.85
CA ALA A 43 5.26 6.42 5.51
C ALA A 43 5.17 6.47 7.04
N GLN A 44 4.26 7.26 7.61
CA GLN A 44 4.03 7.31 9.05
C GLN A 44 3.55 5.97 9.60
N HIS A 45 2.60 5.34 8.90
CA HIS A 45 2.13 4.01 9.30
C HIS A 45 3.26 2.97 9.27
N LEU A 46 4.09 3.00 8.22
CA LEU A 46 5.24 2.11 8.13
C LEU A 46 6.32 2.38 9.17
N LYS A 47 6.52 3.62 9.63
CA LYS A 47 7.44 3.91 10.74
C LYS A 47 7.03 3.21 12.04
N LEU A 48 5.72 3.19 12.34
CA LEU A 48 5.21 2.49 13.53
C LEU A 48 5.51 0.99 13.43
N ILE A 49 5.25 0.40 12.27
CA ILE A 49 5.56 -1.01 12.00
C ILE A 49 7.07 -1.25 12.10
N GLY A 50 7.91 -0.38 11.54
CA GLY A 50 9.36 -0.48 11.61
C GLY A 50 9.88 -0.50 13.06
N GLY A 51 9.36 0.38 13.91
CA GLY A 51 9.70 0.40 15.33
C GLY A 51 9.31 -0.89 16.07
N LEU A 52 8.17 -1.49 15.73
CA LEU A 52 7.76 -2.79 16.28
C LEU A 52 8.69 -3.92 15.79
N LEU A 53 9.05 -3.93 14.51
CA LEU A 53 9.95 -4.94 13.92
C LEU A 53 11.37 -4.87 14.50
N GLU A 54 11.85 -3.66 14.83
CA GLU A 54 13.12 -3.46 15.54
C GLU A 54 13.07 -4.01 16.96
N GLN A 55 12.00 -3.71 17.71
CA GLN A 55 11.81 -4.22 19.08
C GLN A 55 11.75 -5.75 19.13
N LEU A 56 11.08 -6.36 18.14
CA LEU A 56 10.93 -7.81 18.01
C LEU A 56 12.19 -8.50 17.48
N ARG A 57 13.27 -7.76 17.20
CA ARG A 57 14.50 -8.27 16.58
C ARG A 57 14.19 -9.16 15.37
N VAL A 58 13.67 -8.57 14.29
CA VAL A 58 13.27 -9.30 13.06
C VAL A 58 14.32 -10.32 12.55
N SER A 59 15.61 -10.08 12.80
CA SER A 59 16.71 -11.00 12.48
C SER A 59 16.64 -12.34 13.21
N GLU A 60 16.08 -12.36 14.43
CA GLU A 60 15.82 -13.57 15.22
C GLU A 60 14.56 -14.29 14.72
N LEU A 61 13.52 -13.54 14.32
CA LEU A 61 12.30 -14.12 13.76
C LEU A 61 12.56 -14.82 12.41
N LYS A 62 13.51 -14.36 11.59
CA LYS A 62 13.88 -15.07 10.34
C LYS A 62 14.55 -16.43 10.56
N LYS A 63 15.03 -16.73 11.78
CA LYS A 63 15.66 -18.03 12.08
C LYS A 63 14.65 -19.16 12.23
N TYR A 64 13.40 -18.83 12.54
CA TYR A 64 12.33 -19.81 12.65
C TYR A 64 11.64 -19.99 11.30
N PRO A 65 11.53 -21.23 10.79
CA PRO A 65 10.94 -21.49 9.48
C PRO A 65 9.47 -21.04 9.40
N GLU A 66 8.75 -21.09 10.53
CA GLU A 66 7.34 -20.70 10.65
C GLU A 66 7.09 -19.20 10.40
N THR A 67 8.06 -18.35 10.74
CA THR A 67 7.97 -16.89 10.59
C THR A 67 8.73 -16.36 9.39
N ARG A 68 9.52 -17.21 8.72
CA ARG A 68 10.31 -16.83 7.54
C ARG A 68 9.43 -16.46 6.35
N GLU A 69 8.47 -17.30 5.98
CA GLU A 69 7.60 -17.05 4.83
C GLU A 69 6.76 -15.76 5.01
N PRO A 70 6.11 -15.50 6.16
CA PRO A 70 5.43 -14.22 6.41
C PRO A 70 6.34 -13.00 6.31
N LEU A 71 7.60 -13.11 6.76
CA LEU A 71 8.58 -12.02 6.67
C LEU A 71 9.02 -11.75 5.23
N GLU A 72 9.21 -12.79 4.42
CA GLU A 72 9.51 -12.65 3.00
C GLU A 72 8.33 -12.00 2.24
N GLN A 73 7.09 -12.39 2.55
CA GLN A 73 5.88 -11.77 1.99
C GLN A 73 5.76 -10.28 2.38
N LEU A 74 6.10 -9.94 3.63
CA LEU A 74 6.14 -8.56 4.10
C LEU A 74 7.19 -7.75 3.33
N GLU A 75 8.39 -8.27 3.14
CA GLU A 75 9.46 -7.61 2.37
C GLU A 75 9.02 -7.36 0.93
N ASP A 76 8.37 -8.34 0.30
CA ASP A 76 7.87 -8.22 -1.07
C ASP A 76 6.76 -7.16 -1.19
N ALA A 77 5.87 -7.08 -0.19
CA ALA A 77 4.85 -6.03 -0.09
C ALA A 77 5.49 -4.63 0.11
N LEU A 78 6.51 -4.52 0.94
CA LEU A 78 7.24 -3.27 1.17
C LEU A 78 7.96 -2.80 -0.10
N ARG A 79 8.55 -3.71 -0.89
CA ARG A 79 9.15 -3.35 -2.19
C ARG A 79 8.11 -2.76 -3.15
N ARG A 80 6.93 -3.35 -3.26
CA ARG A 80 5.81 -2.78 -4.05
C ARG A 80 5.39 -1.41 -3.52
N GLY A 81 5.31 -1.26 -2.20
CA GLY A 81 5.02 0.02 -1.54
C GLY A 81 6.07 1.10 -1.84
N TYR A 82 7.35 0.74 -1.88
CA TYR A 82 8.43 1.64 -2.28
C TYR A 82 8.26 2.11 -3.72
N LEU A 83 7.99 1.21 -4.68
CA LEU A 83 7.77 1.61 -6.08
C LEU A 83 6.61 2.59 -6.22
N LEU A 84 5.51 2.35 -5.49
CA LEU A 84 4.36 3.26 -5.48
C LEU A 84 4.75 4.65 -4.98
N VAL A 85 5.45 4.75 -3.85
CA VAL A 85 5.90 6.04 -3.30
C VAL A 85 6.93 6.70 -4.20
N ASN A 86 7.85 5.94 -4.79
CA ASN A 86 8.86 6.44 -5.71
C ASN A 86 8.24 7.03 -6.98
N SER A 87 7.13 6.46 -7.47
CA SER A 87 6.37 7.01 -8.60
C SER A 87 5.79 8.41 -8.32
N CYS A 88 5.66 8.79 -7.04
CA CYS A 88 5.18 10.12 -6.64
C CYS A 88 6.28 11.19 -6.69
N GLN A 89 7.54 10.82 -6.92
CA GLN A 89 8.67 11.75 -7.02
C GLN A 89 8.84 12.33 -8.41
N ASP A 90 8.59 11.55 -9.47
CA ASP A 90 8.96 11.99 -10.82
C ASP A 90 8.10 11.37 -11.92
N ARG A 91 7.30 12.22 -12.56
CA ARG A 91 6.78 12.04 -13.91
C ARG A 91 6.61 13.45 -14.50
N SER A 92 7.03 13.63 -15.75
CA SER A 92 6.96 14.90 -16.48
C SER A 92 5.56 15.52 -16.43
N TYR A 93 5.47 16.85 -16.47
CA TYR A 93 4.19 17.59 -16.60
C TYR A 93 3.35 17.07 -17.79
N LEU A 94 4.01 16.56 -18.84
CA LEU A 94 3.41 15.85 -19.97
C LEU A 94 2.75 14.50 -19.60
N TYR A 95 3.34 13.71 -18.69
CA TYR A 95 2.72 12.48 -18.17
C TYR A 95 1.52 12.77 -17.26
N LEU A 96 1.59 13.85 -16.46
CA LEU A 96 0.47 14.35 -15.66
C LEU A 96 -0.74 14.70 -16.53
N LEU A 97 -0.51 15.34 -17.67
CA LEU A 97 -1.55 15.65 -18.66
C LEU A 97 -2.09 14.39 -19.34
N ALA A 98 -1.24 13.43 -19.70
CA ALA A 98 -1.66 12.19 -20.36
C ALA A 98 -2.41 11.20 -19.42
N MET A 99 -2.05 11.12 -18.14
CA MET A 99 -2.67 10.21 -17.16
C MET A 99 -3.95 10.77 -16.52
N GLY A 100 -4.23 12.07 -16.58
CA GLY A 100 -5.44 12.66 -16.00
C GLY A 100 -6.74 12.02 -16.52
N TRP A 101 -6.74 11.58 -17.79
CA TRP A 101 -7.85 10.82 -18.38
C TRP A 101 -7.85 9.32 -18.04
N ASN A 102 -6.67 8.71 -17.89
CA ASN A 102 -6.56 7.27 -17.62
C ASN A 102 -6.81 6.91 -16.15
N ILE A 103 -6.38 7.77 -15.21
CA ILE A 103 -6.55 7.55 -13.75
C ILE A 103 -8.02 7.59 -13.35
N VAL A 104 -8.82 8.50 -13.89
CA VAL A 104 -10.28 8.52 -13.62
C VAL A 104 -10.93 7.22 -14.09
N TYR A 105 -10.54 6.72 -15.26
CA TYR A 105 -11.02 5.44 -15.77
C TYR A 105 -10.57 4.27 -14.88
N ARG A 106 -9.28 4.22 -14.53
CA ARG A 106 -8.71 3.15 -13.69
C ARG A 106 -9.21 3.17 -12.26
N PHE A 107 -9.45 4.34 -11.66
CA PHE A 107 -10.10 4.45 -10.35
C PHE A 107 -11.55 4.01 -10.40
N ARG A 108 -12.29 4.33 -11.46
CA ARG A 108 -13.67 3.88 -11.64
C ARG A 108 -13.73 2.36 -11.80
N THR A 109 -12.79 1.78 -12.55
CA THR A 109 -12.63 0.32 -12.67
C THR A 109 -12.24 -0.32 -11.34
N ALA A 110 -11.26 0.23 -10.61
CA ALA A 110 -10.84 -0.29 -9.32
C ALA A 110 -11.93 -0.18 -8.24
N GLN A 111 -12.70 0.92 -8.23
CA GLN A 111 -13.88 1.05 -7.36
C GLN A 111 -14.95 0.01 -7.71
N THR A 112 -15.19 -0.24 -8.99
CA THR A 112 -16.17 -1.25 -9.44
C THR A 112 -15.74 -2.68 -9.10
N GLU A 113 -14.44 -2.98 -9.16
CA GLU A 113 -13.89 -4.27 -8.73
C GLU A 113 -13.97 -4.43 -7.20
N ILE A 114 -13.61 -3.40 -6.44
CA ILE A 114 -13.72 -3.41 -4.97
C ILE A 114 -15.20 -3.56 -4.52
N ASP A 115 -16.13 -2.86 -5.15
CA ASP A 115 -17.57 -2.98 -4.86
C ASP A 115 -18.13 -4.37 -5.23
N ASN A 116 -17.58 -5.01 -6.26
CA ASN A 116 -17.93 -6.40 -6.59
C ASN A 116 -17.36 -7.41 -5.59
N TYR A 117 -16.19 -7.16 -4.99
CA TYR A 117 -15.67 -7.98 -3.89
C TYR A 117 -16.45 -7.77 -2.58
N LEU A 118 -17.01 -6.58 -2.36
CA LEU A 118 -17.84 -6.26 -1.19
C LEU A 118 -19.30 -6.75 -1.29
N ARG A 119 -19.75 -7.20 -2.47
CA ARG A 119 -21.05 -7.89 -2.65
C ARG A 119 -21.11 -9.30 -2.06
N LEU A 120 -20.02 -9.80 -1.48
CA LEU A 120 -19.98 -11.03 -0.67
C LEU A 120 -20.03 -10.76 0.86
N VAL A 121 -20.40 -9.55 1.28
CA VAL A 121 -20.73 -9.23 2.69
C VAL A 121 -22.23 -8.95 2.82
N PRO A 122 -23.12 -9.95 2.67
CA PRO A 122 -24.47 -9.79 3.20
C PRO A 122 -24.34 -9.68 4.74
N LEU A 123 -25.20 -8.85 5.37
CA LEU A 123 -25.47 -8.72 6.82
C LEU A 123 -25.13 -7.38 7.53
N ILE A 124 -25.13 -6.22 6.85
CA ILE A 124 -25.31 -4.93 7.59
C ILE A 124 -26.52 -4.10 7.10
N THR A 125 -27.06 -4.34 5.90
CA THR A 125 -28.28 -3.63 5.43
C THR A 125 -29.59 -4.38 5.67
N LEU A 126 -29.57 -5.55 6.32
CA LEU A 126 -30.81 -6.25 6.72
C LEU A 126 -31.34 -5.81 8.11
N VAL A 127 -30.55 -5.08 8.91
CA VAL A 127 -30.98 -4.65 10.25
C VAL A 127 -31.62 -3.25 10.27
N ASP A 128 -31.46 -2.45 9.22
CA ASP A 128 -32.22 -1.18 9.12
C ASP A 128 -33.66 -1.34 8.62
N ASN A 129 -34.02 -2.51 8.07
CA ASN A 129 -35.41 -2.80 7.69
C ASN A 129 -36.30 -3.33 8.83
N ALA A 130 -35.73 -3.62 10.01
CA ALA A 130 -36.49 -4.14 11.15
C ALA A 130 -36.66 -3.15 12.32
N ARG A 131 -35.87 -2.07 12.41
CA ARG A 131 -35.96 -1.13 13.56
C ARG A 131 -36.73 0.16 13.32
N VAL A 132 -36.95 0.61 12.09
CA VAL A 132 -37.76 1.83 11.86
C VAL A 132 -39.24 1.52 11.59
N ARG A 133 -39.63 0.24 11.54
CA ARG A 133 -41.06 -0.15 11.46
C ARG A 133 -41.69 -0.65 12.77
N VAL A 134 -40.94 -0.78 13.88
CA VAL A 134 -41.47 -1.45 15.10
C VAL A 134 -41.24 -0.66 16.42
N GLY A 135 -40.61 0.51 16.39
CA GLY A 135 -40.57 1.43 17.55
C GLY A 135 -41.30 2.74 17.24
N ALA A 136 -42.61 2.74 17.03
CA ALA A 136 -43.58 2.91 18.13
C ALA A 136 -43.39 4.24 18.88
N ASN A 137 -43.84 5.35 18.29
CA ASN A 137 -45.15 5.96 18.62
C ASN A 137 -45.56 6.97 17.54
#